data_AF-A0A833XEG4-F1
#
_entry.id   AF-A0A833XEG4-F1
#
_cell.length_a   1.000
_cell.length_b   1.000
_cell.length_c   1.000
_cell.angle_alpha   90.00
_cell.angle_beta   90.00
_cell.angle_gamma   90.00
#
_symmetry.space_group_name_H-M   'P 1'
#
loop_
_entity.id
_entity.type
_entity.pdbx_description
1 polymer ?
#
loop_
_entity_poly.entity_id
_entity_poly.type
_entity_poly.pdbx_seq_one_letter_code
_entity_poly.pdbx_strand_id
1 'polypeptide(L)'
;MSTRKGEKEESLPNSYHVIHKLPPGDSPYVRAKHVQLVEKDPESAIVLFWKAINAGDRVDSALKDMAVVMKQQDRAEEAIEAIRSFRDRCSKQAQESLDNVLIDLYKKCGRIEEQIELLKQKLRMIHQGEAFNGKATKTGRSRGKKFQVTIKQETSRILN
;
A
#
# COMPACT_ATOMS: atom_id res chain seq x y z
N MET A 1 -22.43 -41.98 38.99
CA MET A 1 -23.12 -40.78 38.47
C MET A 1 -22.25 -40.17 37.40
N SER A 2 -22.83 -40.01 36.21
CA SER A 2 -22.18 -39.56 34.97
C SER A 2 -22.46 -38.07 34.74
N THR A 3 -21.75 -37.49 33.76
CA THR A 3 -21.84 -36.13 33.15
C THR A 3 -20.94 -35.05 33.78
N ARG A 4 -19.86 -34.61 33.10
CA ARG A 4 -19.73 -33.73 31.89
C ARG A 4 -20.09 -32.27 32.23
N LYS A 5 -19.36 -31.22 31.85
CA LYS A 5 -18.70 -30.90 30.58
C LYS A 5 -17.51 -29.95 30.81
N GLY A 6 -16.35 -30.29 30.27
CA GLY A 6 -15.46 -29.29 29.67
C GLY A 6 -15.82 -29.21 28.19
N GLU A 7 -16.30 -28.06 27.75
CA GLU A 7 -16.58 -27.73 26.34
C GLU A 7 -16.37 -26.22 26.21
N LYS A 8 -15.79 -25.65 25.17
CA LYS A 8 -14.98 -26.07 24.01
C LYS A 8 -14.56 -24.74 23.38
N GLU A 9 -13.34 -24.64 22.87
CA GLU A 9 -12.96 -23.59 21.93
C GLU A 9 -13.90 -23.62 20.72
N GLU A 10 -14.84 -22.67 20.63
CA GLU A 10 -15.69 -22.52 19.46
C GLU A 10 -15.10 -21.45 18.53
N SER A 11 -14.32 -21.99 17.59
CA SER A 11 -14.09 -21.54 16.22
C SER A 11 -15.01 -20.42 15.69
N LEU A 12 -14.60 -19.17 15.90
CA LEU A 12 -15.12 -18.01 15.16
C LEU A 12 -14.11 -17.23 14.28
N PRO A 13 -12.85 -17.64 14.03
CA PRO A 13 -11.97 -16.82 13.20
C PRO A 13 -12.40 -16.82 11.72
N ASN A 14 -12.92 -17.93 11.16
CA ASN A 14 -13.06 -18.06 9.70
C ASN A 14 -14.16 -17.19 9.04
N SER A 15 -15.17 -16.73 9.79
CA SER A 15 -16.28 -15.95 9.20
C SER A 15 -15.93 -14.48 8.98
N TYR A 16 -15.17 -13.86 9.88
CA TYR A 16 -14.85 -12.42 9.81
C TYR A 16 -13.84 -12.09 8.68
N HIS A 17 -12.96 -13.02 8.32
CA HIS A 17 -11.97 -12.83 7.27
C HIS A 17 -12.61 -12.59 5.89
N VAL A 18 -13.68 -13.33 5.59
CA VAL A 18 -14.36 -13.28 4.30
C VAL A 18 -15.21 -12.02 4.19
N ILE A 19 -15.85 -11.61 5.28
CA ILE A 19 -16.75 -10.43 5.30
C ILE A 19 -15.94 -9.13 5.18
N HIS A 20 -14.81 -9.02 5.88
CA HIS A 20 -14.02 -7.78 5.92
C HIS A 20 -12.77 -7.77 5.02
N LYS A 21 -12.61 -8.80 4.16
CA LYS A 21 -11.42 -8.99 3.31
C LYS A 21 -10.09 -8.92 4.10
N LEU A 22 -10.07 -9.50 5.30
CA LEU A 22 -8.88 -9.52 6.14
C LEU A 22 -7.94 -10.65 5.69
N PRO A 23 -6.61 -10.43 5.68
CA PRO A 23 -5.68 -11.51 5.45
C PRO A 23 -5.77 -12.55 6.60
N PRO A 24 -5.64 -13.86 6.34
CA PRO A 24 -5.65 -14.87 7.39
C PRO A 24 -4.43 -14.76 8.30
N GLY A 25 -4.64 -14.86 9.62
CA GLY A 25 -3.60 -14.89 10.66
C GLY A 25 -3.79 -13.85 11.77
N ASP A 26 -2.85 -13.80 12.74
CA ASP A 26 -2.81 -12.78 13.82
C ASP A 26 -1.53 -11.91 13.74
N SER A 27 -1.04 -11.64 12.53
CA SER A 27 0.15 -10.81 12.35
C SER A 27 -0.15 -9.33 12.68
N PRO A 28 0.85 -8.53 13.09
CA PRO A 28 0.67 -7.10 13.37
C PRO A 28 -0.06 -6.34 12.25
N TYR A 29 0.20 -6.66 10.98
CA TYR A 29 -0.50 -6.09 9.84
C TYR A 29 -1.98 -6.49 9.79
N VAL A 30 -2.32 -7.75 10.08
CA VAL A 30 -3.72 -8.22 10.08
C VAL A 30 -4.52 -7.51 11.17
N ARG A 31 -3.92 -7.37 12.37
CA ARG A 31 -4.50 -6.57 13.46
C ARG A 31 -4.73 -5.12 13.04
N ALA A 32 -3.75 -4.49 12.39
CA ALA A 32 -3.91 -3.12 11.88
C ALA A 32 -5.11 -3.00 10.91
N LYS A 33 -5.27 -3.95 9.99
CA LYS A 33 -6.41 -3.99 9.06
C LYS A 33 -7.74 -4.22 9.78
N HIS A 34 -7.75 -5.06 10.82
CA HIS A 34 -8.95 -5.30 11.62
C HIS A 34 -9.40 -4.00 12.30
N VAL A 35 -8.50 -3.33 13.00
CA VAL A 35 -8.79 -2.04 13.66
C VAL A 35 -9.23 -0.99 12.64
N GLN A 36 -8.56 -0.92 11.47
CA GLN A 36 -8.92 0.00 10.39
C GLN A 36 -10.36 -0.23 9.87
N LEU A 37 -10.75 -1.47 9.58
CA LEU A 37 -11.96 -1.78 8.81
C LEU A 37 -13.15 -2.20 9.66
N VAL A 38 -12.91 -2.78 10.83
CA VAL A 38 -13.94 -3.33 11.73
C VAL A 38 -14.21 -2.34 12.85
N GLU A 39 -13.18 -1.99 13.62
CA GLU A 39 -13.31 -1.05 14.74
C GLU A 39 -13.46 0.41 14.26
N LYS A 40 -13.03 0.68 13.02
CA LYS A 40 -13.05 2.02 12.39
C LYS A 40 -12.31 3.06 13.21
N ASP A 41 -11.22 2.65 13.86
CA ASP A 41 -10.30 3.52 14.58
C ASP A 41 -9.03 3.75 13.73
N PRO A 42 -8.97 4.84 12.94
CA PRO A 42 -7.84 5.11 12.08
C PRO A 42 -6.56 5.45 12.87
N GLU A 43 -6.66 6.04 14.05
CA GLU A 43 -5.50 6.43 14.86
C GLU A 43 -4.82 5.19 15.45
N SER A 44 -5.60 4.28 16.04
CA SER A 44 -5.06 3.00 16.52
C SER A 44 -4.54 2.14 15.36
N ALA A 45 -5.20 2.18 14.20
CA ALA A 45 -4.71 1.48 13.01
C ALA A 45 -3.34 1.99 12.55
N ILE A 46 -3.10 3.32 12.54
CA ILE A 46 -1.80 3.91 12.20
C ILE A 46 -0.71 3.35 13.14
N VAL A 47 -0.96 3.34 14.45
CA VAL A 47 0.00 2.81 15.44
C VAL A 47 0.32 1.33 15.17
N LEU A 48 -0.68 0.52 14.83
CA LEU A 48 -0.48 -0.90 14.51
C LEU A 48 0.27 -1.09 13.19
N PHE A 49 0.06 -0.25 12.18
CA PHE A 49 0.85 -0.29 10.95
C PHE A 49 2.32 0.04 11.21
N TRP A 50 2.62 1.04 12.04
CA TRP A 50 4.00 1.31 12.48
C TRP A 50 4.65 0.09 13.14
N LYS A 51 3.93 -0.60 14.02
CA LYS A 51 4.40 -1.84 14.64
C LYS A 51 4.67 -2.92 13.58
N ALA A 52 3.79 -3.08 12.59
CA ALA A 52 3.98 -4.04 11.50
C ALA A 52 5.24 -3.72 10.67
N ILE A 53 5.44 -2.46 10.30
CA ILE A 53 6.63 -2.00 9.56
C ILE A 53 7.90 -2.27 10.36
N ASN A 54 7.92 -1.93 11.65
CA ASN A 54 9.09 -2.14 12.49
C ASN A 54 9.38 -3.64 12.74
N ALA A 55 8.34 -4.47 12.81
CA ALA A 55 8.48 -5.93 12.90
C ALA A 55 8.84 -6.60 11.56
N GLY A 56 8.87 -5.86 10.45
CA GLY A 56 9.09 -6.43 9.12
C GLY A 56 7.89 -7.19 8.54
N ASP A 57 6.72 -7.11 9.18
CA ASP A 57 5.50 -7.78 8.72
C ASP A 57 4.86 -7.01 7.57
N ARG A 58 4.98 -7.55 6.36
CA ARG A 58 4.35 -7.03 5.13
C ARG A 58 4.61 -5.54 4.93
N VAL A 59 5.86 -5.10 5.13
CA VAL A 59 6.29 -3.68 5.10
C VAL A 59 5.69 -2.91 3.92
N ASP A 60 5.79 -3.44 2.70
CA ASP A 60 5.23 -2.85 1.48
C ASP A 60 3.72 -2.52 1.60
N SER A 61 2.94 -3.47 2.15
CA SER A 61 1.49 -3.33 2.29
C SER A 61 1.13 -2.45 3.48
N ALA A 62 1.84 -2.61 4.59
CA ALA A 62 1.65 -1.83 5.81
C ALA A 62 1.91 -0.34 5.54
N LEU A 63 3.02 0.01 4.90
CA LEU A 63 3.39 1.39 4.59
C LEU A 63 2.36 2.06 3.67
N LYS A 64 1.95 1.36 2.61
CA LYS A 64 0.96 1.88 1.66
C LYS A 64 -0.40 2.09 2.32
N ASP A 65 -0.89 1.12 3.08
CA ASP A 65 -2.19 1.23 3.74
C ASP A 65 -2.18 2.30 4.84
N MET A 66 -1.07 2.42 5.59
CA MET A 66 -0.86 3.48 6.57
C MET A 66 -0.91 4.87 5.93
N ALA A 67 -0.21 5.07 4.80
CA ALA A 67 -0.23 6.34 4.09
C ALA A 67 -1.63 6.73 3.59
N VAL A 68 -2.44 5.76 3.16
CA VAL A 68 -3.84 6.01 2.77
C VAL A 68 -4.69 6.42 3.98
N VAL A 69 -4.52 5.77 5.14
CA VAL A 69 -5.24 6.15 6.37
C VAL A 69 -4.82 7.55 6.82
N MET A 70 -3.52 7.85 6.86
CA MET A 70 -3.01 9.17 7.23
C MET A 70 -3.52 10.27 6.29
N LYS A 71 -3.61 10.00 4.98
CA LYS A 71 -4.25 10.90 4.01
C LYS A 71 -5.71 11.20 4.36
N GLN A 72 -6.47 10.20 4.82
CA GLN A 72 -7.86 10.37 5.23
C GLN A 72 -8.03 11.16 6.53
N GLN A 73 -7.03 11.10 7.42
CA GLN A 73 -6.97 11.87 8.66
C GLN A 73 -6.35 13.27 8.48
N ASP A 74 -6.18 13.74 7.24
CA ASP A 74 -5.52 15.02 6.90
C ASP A 74 -4.06 15.14 7.38
N ARG A 75 -3.43 14.00 7.72
CA ARG A 75 -2.02 13.88 8.14
C ARG A 75 -1.10 13.57 6.95
N ALA A 76 -1.30 14.30 5.86
CA ALA A 76 -0.63 14.00 4.59
C ALA A 76 0.88 14.27 4.64
N GLU A 77 1.35 15.24 5.42
CA GLU A 77 2.77 15.53 5.60
C GLU A 77 3.50 14.39 6.33
N GLU A 78 2.94 13.91 7.44
CA GLU A 78 3.47 12.75 8.17
C GLU A 78 3.50 11.50 7.29
N ALA A 79 2.50 11.32 6.43
CA ALA A 79 2.47 10.22 5.47
C ALA A 79 3.63 10.30 4.45
N ILE A 80 3.94 11.50 3.97
CA ILE A 80 5.08 11.74 3.05
C ILE A 80 6.39 11.38 3.75
N GLU A 81 6.58 11.84 4.99
CA GLU A 81 7.79 11.55 5.78
C GLU A 81 7.95 10.06 6.07
N ALA A 82 6.86 9.38 6.44
CA ALA A 82 6.85 7.94 6.65
C ALA A 82 7.25 7.18 5.38
N ILE A 83 6.69 7.56 4.22
CA ILE A 83 7.07 6.92 2.95
C ILE A 83 8.54 7.15 2.67
N ARG A 84 9.06 8.38 2.79
CA ARG A 84 10.49 8.67 2.54
C ARG A 84 11.41 7.88 3.46
N SER A 85 11.02 7.70 4.73
CA SER A 85 11.83 7.02 5.75
C SER A 85 11.90 5.50 5.58
N PHE A 86 10.89 4.90 4.95
CA PHE A 86 10.82 3.44 4.79
C PHE A 86 10.90 2.96 3.35
N ARG A 87 11.06 3.89 2.39
CA ARG A 87 11.09 3.57 0.97
C ARG A 87 12.19 2.57 0.63
N ASP A 88 13.36 2.70 1.24
CA ASP A 88 14.52 1.81 1.07
C ASP A 88 14.25 0.37 1.53
N ARG A 89 13.36 0.19 2.51
CA ARG A 89 12.96 -1.12 3.04
C ARG A 89 11.90 -1.81 2.18
N CYS A 90 11.34 -1.13 1.17
CA CYS A 90 10.30 -1.65 0.31
C CYS A 90 10.83 -2.30 -0.98
N SER A 91 10.12 -3.32 -1.48
CA SER A 91 10.50 -3.98 -2.73
C SER A 91 10.44 -3.04 -3.94
N LYS A 92 11.22 -3.35 -4.99
CA LYS A 92 11.18 -2.59 -6.26
C LYS A 92 9.78 -2.49 -6.86
N GLN A 93 8.96 -3.53 -6.68
CA GLN A 93 7.57 -3.56 -7.16
C GLN A 93 6.67 -2.61 -6.37
N ALA A 94 6.92 -2.44 -5.07
CA ALA A 94 6.19 -1.51 -4.23
C ALA A 94 6.55 -0.04 -4.51
N GLN A 95 7.78 0.25 -4.94
CA GLN A 95 8.22 1.61 -5.27
C GLN A 95 7.29 2.33 -6.24
N GLU A 96 6.88 1.66 -7.32
CA GLU A 96 5.98 2.24 -8.32
C GLU A 96 4.61 2.61 -7.71
N SER A 97 4.12 1.79 -6.78
CA SER A 97 2.87 2.06 -6.06
C SER A 97 3.01 3.16 -5.02
N LEU A 98 4.16 3.24 -4.32
CA LEU A 98 4.46 4.31 -3.36
C LEU A 98 4.61 5.66 -4.06
N ASP A 99 5.21 5.71 -5.24
CA ASP A 99 5.32 6.94 -6.02
C ASP A 99 3.94 7.49 -6.40
N ASN A 100 3.00 6.61 -6.76
CA ASN A 100 1.63 7.03 -7.06
C ASN A 100 0.93 7.59 -5.81
N VAL A 101 1.13 6.97 -4.64
CA VAL A 101 0.62 7.49 -3.36
C VAL A 101 1.26 8.83 -3.00
N LEU A 102 2.58 8.99 -3.22
CA LEU A 102 3.29 10.26 -2.99
C LEU A 102 2.76 11.38 -3.87
N ILE A 103 2.53 11.13 -5.17
CA ILE A 103 1.92 12.12 -6.08
C ILE A 103 0.55 12.58 -5.54
N ASP A 104 -0.26 11.63 -5.07
CA ASP A 104 -1.56 11.89 -4.47
C ASP A 104 -1.48 12.73 -3.19
N LEU A 105 -0.48 12.46 -2.34
CA LEU A 105 -0.22 13.20 -1.10
C LEU A 105 0.28 14.61 -1.40
N TYR A 106 1.23 14.77 -2.33
CA TYR A 106 1.72 16.09 -2.74
C TYR A 106 0.61 16.96 -3.31
N LYS A 107 -0.28 16.39 -4.12
CA LYS A 107 -1.47 17.09 -4.63
C LYS A 107 -2.37 17.56 -3.49
N LYS A 108 -2.54 16.75 -2.44
CA LYS A 108 -3.36 17.08 -1.26
C LYS A 108 -2.74 18.18 -0.40
N CYS A 109 -1.42 18.24 -0.29
CA CYS A 109 -0.68 19.27 0.45
C CYS A 109 -0.39 20.56 -0.36
N GLY A 110 -0.75 20.63 -1.65
CA GLY A 110 -0.37 21.76 -2.51
C GLY A 110 1.13 21.82 -2.84
N ARG A 111 1.87 20.71 -2.65
CA ARG A 111 3.31 20.56 -2.91
C ARG A 111 3.58 20.28 -4.38
N ILE A 112 3.25 21.26 -5.21
CA ILE A 112 3.26 21.13 -6.68
C ILE A 112 4.68 20.94 -7.21
N GLU A 113 5.69 21.56 -6.59
CA GLU A 113 7.07 21.44 -7.05
C GLU A 113 7.61 20.02 -6.88
N GLU A 114 7.40 19.41 -5.73
CA GLU A 114 7.81 18.02 -5.46
C GLU A 114 7.04 17.03 -6.33
N GLN A 115 5.76 17.32 -6.61
CA GLN A 115 4.98 16.55 -7.58
C GLN A 115 5.62 16.63 -8.98
N ILE A 116 5.95 17.84 -9.45
CA ILE A 116 6.59 18.05 -10.76
C ILE A 116 7.94 17.33 -10.83
N GLU A 117 8.75 17.42 -9.77
CA GLU A 117 10.06 16.76 -9.72
C GLU A 117 9.92 15.24 -9.82
N LEU A 118 8.99 14.65 -9.06
CA LEU A 118 8.74 13.22 -9.08
C LEU A 118 8.21 12.75 -10.45
N LEU A 119 7.30 13.51 -11.07
CA LEU A 119 6.80 13.24 -12.42
C LEU A 119 7.93 13.30 -13.45
N LYS A 120 8.80 14.32 -13.39
CA LYS A 120 9.98 14.43 -14.26
C LYS A 120 10.93 13.24 -14.08
N GLN A 121 11.14 12.78 -12.85
CA GLN A 121 11.96 11.60 -12.59
C GLN A 121 11.35 10.33 -13.21
N LYS A 122 10.04 10.10 -13.05
CA LYS A 122 9.36 8.96 -13.68
C LYS A 122 9.46 9.00 -15.20
N LEU A 123 9.30 10.17 -15.81
CA LEU A 123 9.47 10.36 -17.25
C LEU A 123 10.90 10.05 -17.70
N ARG A 124 11.92 10.47 -16.94
CA ARG A 124 13.33 10.12 -17.24
C ARG A 124 13.56 8.61 -17.21
N MET A 125 13.07 7.91 -16.18
CA MET A 125 13.21 6.44 -16.09
C MET A 125 12.51 5.71 -17.24
N ILE A 126 11.38 6.25 -17.72
CA ILE A 126 10.68 5.73 -18.89
C ILE A 126 11.49 5.94 -20.17
N HIS A 127 11.99 7.15 -20.40
CA HIS A 127 12.75 7.50 -21.60
C HIS A 127 14.13 6.82 -21.66
N GLN A 128 14.79 6.61 -20.53
CA GLN A 128 16.05 5.88 -20.42
C GLN A 128 15.87 4.36 -20.55
N GLY A 129 14.63 3.88 -20.67
CA GLY A 129 14.32 2.45 -20.79
C GLY A 129 14.46 1.68 -19.48
N GLU A 130 14.86 2.29 -18.37
CA GLU A 130 14.98 1.64 -17.06
C GLU A 130 13.62 1.11 -16.57
N ALA A 131 12.53 1.84 -16.83
CA ALA A 131 11.17 1.37 -16.50
C ALA A 131 10.71 0.18 -17.37
N PHE A 132 11.38 -0.08 -18.50
CA PHE A 132 11.05 -1.09 -19.49
C PHE A 132 12.17 -2.14 -19.71
N ASN A 133 13.20 -2.17 -18.86
CA ASN A 133 14.43 -2.98 -19.06
C ASN A 133 15.05 -2.83 -20.47
N GLY A 134 15.10 -1.62 -21.00
CA GLY A 134 15.64 -1.31 -22.33
C GLY A 134 14.72 -1.70 -23.50
N LYS A 135 13.51 -2.17 -23.25
CA LYS A 135 12.53 -2.53 -24.30
C LYS A 135 11.60 -1.36 -24.61
N ALA A 136 11.07 -1.31 -25.84
CA ALA A 136 10.08 -0.29 -26.21
C ALA A 136 8.70 -0.53 -25.55
N THR A 137 8.44 -1.74 -25.05
CA THR A 137 7.16 -2.14 -24.46
C THR A 137 7.31 -3.03 -23.22
N LYS A 138 6.41 -2.85 -22.24
CA LYS A 138 6.32 -3.63 -20.99
C LYS A 138 5.01 -4.40 -21.02
N THR A 139 5.02 -5.66 -20.60
CA THR A 139 3.77 -6.43 -20.52
C THR A 139 3.01 -6.06 -19.26
N GLY A 140 1.85 -5.41 -19.42
CA GLY A 140 0.88 -5.15 -18.37
C GLY A 140 -0.15 -6.28 -18.26
N ARG A 141 -0.81 -6.39 -17.11
CA ARG A 141 -1.99 -7.25 -16.90
C ARG A 141 -3.15 -6.45 -16.36
N SER A 142 -4.31 -6.59 -16.97
CA SER A 142 -5.56 -5.94 -16.55
C SER A 142 -6.70 -6.92 -16.79
N ARG A 143 -7.52 -7.16 -15.76
CA ARG A 143 -8.65 -8.11 -15.80
C ARG A 143 -8.27 -9.48 -16.40
N GLY A 144 -7.09 -10.00 -16.05
CA GLY A 144 -6.58 -11.30 -16.51
C GLY A 144 -6.00 -11.33 -17.93
N LYS A 145 -6.14 -10.26 -18.73
CA LYS A 145 -5.56 -10.17 -20.08
C LYS A 145 -4.17 -9.53 -20.04
N LYS A 146 -3.22 -10.11 -20.77
CA LYS A 146 -1.89 -9.52 -21.01
C LYS A 146 -1.99 -8.50 -22.14
N PHE A 147 -1.41 -7.34 -21.97
CA PHE A 147 -1.31 -6.31 -23.00
C PHE A 147 0.09 -5.70 -23.00
N GLN A 148 0.53 -5.19 -24.15
CA GLN A 148 1.77 -4.42 -24.22
C GLN A 148 1.45 -2.97 -23.92
N VAL A 149 2.14 -2.42 -22.93
CA VAL A 149 2.19 -0.99 -22.64
C VAL A 149 3.37 -0.42 -23.40
N THR A 150 3.14 0.61 -24.19
CA THR A 150 4.22 1.36 -24.87
C THR A 150 4.69 2.52 -24.00
N ILE A 151 5.91 3.00 -24.22
CA ILE A 151 6.44 4.22 -23.59
C ILE A 151 5.44 5.38 -23.72
N LYS A 152 4.88 5.60 -24.92
CA LYS A 152 3.91 6.68 -25.18
C LYS A 152 2.65 6.55 -24.31
N GLN A 153 2.12 5.35 -24.14
CA GLN A 153 0.94 5.11 -23.29
C GLN A 153 1.23 5.34 -21.81
N GLU A 154 2.41 4.94 -21.32
CA GLU A 154 2.79 5.15 -19.91
C GLU A 154 3.06 6.64 -19.63
N THR A 155 3.71 7.34 -20.56
CA THR A 155 3.89 8.79 -20.50
C THR A 155 2.55 9.52 -20.46
N SER A 156 1.60 9.17 -21.33
CA SER A 156 0.25 9.76 -21.29
C SER A 156 -0.50 9.48 -19.99
N ARG A 157 -0.29 8.31 -19.36
CA ARG A 157 -0.91 7.99 -18.08
C ARG A 157 -0.37 8.84 -16.93
N ILE A 158 0.92 9.15 -16.94
CA ILE A 158 1.57 9.95 -15.89
C ILE A 158 1.18 11.43 -15.98
N LEU A 159 0.87 11.91 -17.19
CA LEU A 159 0.54 13.32 -17.46
C LEU A 159 -0.97 13.64 -17.34
N ASN A 160 -1.83 12.63 -17.23
CA ASN A 160 -3.28 12.76 -17.05
C ASN A 160 -3.67 12.73 -15.57
#